data_AF-A0A1Q7DQU3-F1
#
_entry.id   AF-A0A1Q7DQU3-F1
#
_cell.length_a   1.000
_cell.length_b   1.000
_cell.length_c   1.000
_cell.angle_alpha   90.00
_cell.angle_beta   90.00
_cell.angle_gamma   90.00
#
_symmetry.space_group_name_H-M   'P 1'
#
loop_
_entity.id
_entity.type
_entity.pdbx_description
1 polymer ?
#
loop_
_entity_poly.entity_id
_entity_poly.type
_entity_poly.pdbx_seq_one_letter_code
_entity_poly.pdbx_strand_id
1 'polypeptide(L)'
;MSVQQLDRELDRLQGLWSDGLSDAYRVYLDSVRHFDADAQPKLALAAALIEVGTRLQGLGGRAAPPTTLLMGDLCLARGSRLLADNAPLAVQVAFARAIESISSAAASETPAPPTRPLLQQSLGATR
;
A
#
# COMPACT_ATOMS: atom_id res chain seq x y z
N MET A 1 14.10 -17.60 17.34
CA MET A 1 14.43 -16.87 16.10
C MET A 1 15.90 -16.48 16.14
N SER A 2 16.70 -16.87 15.15
CA SER A 2 18.13 -16.52 15.10
C SER A 2 18.32 -15.20 14.35
N VAL A 3 19.35 -14.43 14.73
CA VAL A 3 19.71 -13.14 14.12
C VAL A 3 19.88 -13.24 12.59
N GLN A 4 20.37 -14.37 12.10
CA GLN A 4 20.54 -14.67 10.67
C GLN A 4 19.23 -14.83 9.88
N GLN A 5 18.11 -15.17 10.54
CA GLN A 5 16.78 -15.15 9.90
C GLN A 5 16.27 -13.72 9.75
N LEU A 6 16.54 -12.87 10.75
CA LEU A 6 16.15 -11.47 10.75
C LEU A 6 16.89 -10.68 9.66
N ASP A 7 18.19 -10.90 9.49
CA ASP A 7 18.99 -10.24 8.45
C ASP A 7 18.52 -10.61 7.04
N ARG A 8 18.11 -11.87 6.81
CA ARG A 8 17.55 -12.29 5.51
C ARG A 8 16.17 -11.70 5.24
N GLU A 9 15.36 -11.45 6.28
CA GLU A 9 14.09 -10.73 6.14
C GLU A 9 14.33 -9.25 5.88
N LEU A 10 15.35 -8.65 6.49
CA LEU A 10 15.78 -7.27 6.24
C LEU A 10 16.35 -7.08 4.82
N ASP A 11 17.12 -8.03 4.29
CA ASP A 11 17.60 -8.01 2.91
C ASP A 11 16.45 -8.15 1.90
N ARG A 12 15.42 -8.94 2.22
CA ARG A 12 14.20 -9.04 1.40
C ARG A 12 13.36 -7.75 1.45
N LEU A 13 13.33 -7.08 2.59
CA LEU A 13 12.77 -5.73 2.72
C LEU A 13 13.56 -4.71 1.88
N GLN A 14 14.88 -4.84 1.79
CA GLN A 14 15.73 -4.07 0.88
C GLN A 14 15.47 -4.37 -0.61
N GLY A 15 15.19 -5.63 -0.95
CA GLY A 15 14.69 -6.05 -2.26
C GLY A 15 13.38 -5.35 -2.65
N LEU A 16 12.48 -5.18 -1.69
CA LEU A 16 11.23 -4.44 -1.85
C LEU A 16 11.40 -2.92 -2.01
N TRP A 17 12.43 -2.35 -1.38
CA TRP A 17 12.83 -0.98 -1.65
C TRP A 17 13.41 -0.79 -3.06
N SER A 18 14.01 -1.84 -3.63
CA SER A 18 14.57 -1.82 -5.00
C SER A 18 13.52 -2.08 -6.09
N ASP A 19 12.45 -2.83 -5.81
CA ASP A 19 11.36 -3.09 -6.75
C ASP A 19 10.11 -2.21 -6.51
N GLY A 20 10.03 -1.11 -7.25
CA GLY A 20 8.77 -0.37 -7.50
C GLY A 20 8.24 0.50 -6.35
N LEU A 21 8.66 0.29 -5.10
CA LEU A 21 8.22 1.12 -3.96
C LEU A 21 8.73 2.56 -4.07
N SER A 22 9.99 2.75 -4.48
CA SER A 22 10.58 4.09 -4.68
C SER A 22 9.83 4.87 -5.78
N ASP A 23 9.48 4.20 -6.87
CA ASP A 23 8.75 4.81 -7.98
C ASP A 23 7.30 5.13 -7.59
N ALA A 24 6.61 4.20 -6.92
CA ALA A 24 5.28 4.45 -6.40
C ALA A 24 5.28 5.63 -5.41
N TYR A 25 6.25 5.67 -4.49
CA TYR A 25 6.42 6.77 -3.54
C TYR A 25 6.57 8.12 -4.24
N ARG A 26 7.45 8.22 -5.24
CA ARG A 26 7.65 9.45 -6.02
C ARG A 26 6.37 9.92 -6.71
N VAL A 27 5.59 9.00 -7.27
CA VAL A 27 4.31 9.31 -7.90
C VAL A 27 3.31 9.88 -6.89
N TYR A 28 3.26 9.33 -5.67
CA TYR A 28 2.32 9.79 -4.65
C TYR A 28 2.69 11.13 -4.00
N LEU A 29 3.95 11.57 -4.07
CA LEU A 29 4.34 12.90 -3.56
C LEU A 29 3.55 14.03 -4.21
N ASP A 30 3.20 13.89 -5.49
CA ASP A 30 2.37 14.87 -6.19
C ASP A 30 0.91 14.85 -5.73
N SER A 31 0.43 13.70 -5.27
CA SER A 31 -0.96 13.49 -4.81
C SER A 31 -1.20 13.93 -3.37
N VAL A 32 -0.17 14.33 -2.63
CA VAL A 32 -0.27 14.72 -1.20
C VAL A 32 0.07 16.19 -0.94
N ARG A 33 0.36 16.99 -1.98
CA ARG A 33 0.83 18.38 -1.83
C ARG A 33 -0.12 19.30 -1.05
N HIS A 34 -1.39 18.94 -0.93
CA HIS A 34 -2.41 19.68 -0.16
C HIS A 34 -2.46 19.34 1.34
N PHE A 35 -1.70 18.35 1.80
CA PHE A 35 -1.55 18.05 3.23
C PHE A 35 -0.41 18.87 3.86
N ASP A 36 -0.36 18.92 5.19
CA ASP A 36 0.74 19.52 5.94
C ASP A 36 2.08 18.90 5.56
N ALA A 37 3.14 19.73 5.46
CA ALA A 37 4.46 19.31 4.99
C ALA A 37 5.02 18.10 5.75
N ASP A 38 4.75 18.01 7.06
CA ASP A 38 5.20 16.90 7.91
C ASP A 38 4.41 15.58 7.70
N ALA A 39 3.22 15.67 7.10
CA ALA A 39 2.37 14.53 6.78
C ALA A 39 2.61 14.02 5.35
N GLN A 40 2.96 14.89 4.41
CA GLN A 40 3.18 14.56 2.99
C GLN A 40 4.05 13.31 2.76
N PRO A 41 5.30 13.22 3.25
CA PRO A 41 6.14 12.05 3.00
C PRO A 41 5.56 10.77 3.62
N LYS A 42 4.85 10.87 4.75
CA LYS A 42 4.25 9.72 5.43
C LYS A 42 3.02 9.20 4.68
N LEU A 43 2.19 10.10 4.16
CA LEU A 43 1.01 9.75 3.37
C LEU A 43 1.38 9.19 2.00
N ALA A 44 2.39 9.76 1.34
CA ALA A 44 2.92 9.21 0.10
C ALA A 44 3.51 7.81 0.29
N LEU A 45 4.26 7.60 1.38
CA LEU A 45 4.79 6.28 1.73
C LEU A 45 3.67 5.29 2.05
N ALA A 46 2.64 5.72 2.77
CA ALA A 46 1.50 4.87 3.09
C ALA A 46 0.77 4.39 1.82
N ALA A 47 0.49 5.30 0.89
CA ALA A 47 -0.14 4.96 -0.38
C ALA A 47 0.72 4.02 -1.22
N ALA A 48 2.03 4.25 -1.29
CA ALA A 48 2.97 3.40 -2.01
C ALA A 48 3.06 1.99 -1.42
N LEU A 49 3.13 1.88 -0.09
CA LEU A 49 3.10 0.59 0.62
C LEU A 49 1.81 -0.17 0.35
N ILE A 50 0.67 0.51 0.33
CA ILE A 50 -0.63 -0.11 0.05
C ILE A 50 -0.67 -0.59 -1.41
N GLU A 51 -0.24 0.22 -2.38
CA GLU A 51 -0.18 -0.18 -3.79
C GLU A 51 0.69 -1.43 -3.99
N VAL A 52 1.89 -1.43 -3.43
CA VAL A 52 2.83 -2.56 -3.52
C VAL A 52 2.27 -3.78 -2.79
N GLY A 53 1.72 -3.59 -1.59
CA GLY A 53 1.10 -4.66 -0.81
C GLY A 53 -0.02 -5.35 -1.58
N THR A 54 -0.96 -4.58 -2.13
CA THR A 54 -2.06 -5.11 -2.96
C THR A 54 -1.56 -5.86 -4.19
N ARG A 55 -0.49 -5.38 -4.83
CA ARG A 55 0.13 -6.07 -5.97
C ARG A 55 0.75 -7.41 -5.58
N LEU A 56 1.46 -7.45 -4.45
CA LEU A 56 2.11 -8.67 -3.93
C LEU A 56 1.09 -9.76 -3.54
N GLN A 57 -0.10 -9.35 -3.09
CA GLN A 57 -1.18 -10.29 -2.79
C GLN A 57 -1.69 -11.05 -4.04
N GLY A 58 -1.46 -10.52 -5.25
CA GLY A 58 -1.89 -11.17 -6.49
C GLY A 58 -3.40 -11.37 -6.57
N LEU A 59 -4.18 -10.41 -6.04
CA LEU A 59 -5.64 -10.49 -5.95
C LEU A 59 -6.28 -10.82 -7.31
N GLY A 60 -7.15 -11.84 -7.32
CA GLY A 60 -7.87 -12.28 -8.53
C GLY A 60 -7.05 -13.18 -9.45
N GLY A 61 -5.81 -13.51 -9.06
CA GLY A 61 -4.92 -14.42 -9.80
C GLY A 61 -4.61 -15.69 -9.01
N ARG A 62 -3.65 -16.47 -9.52
CA ARG A 62 -3.09 -17.61 -8.79
C ARG A 62 -2.42 -17.11 -7.51
N ALA A 63 -2.67 -17.79 -6.39
CA ALA A 63 -2.07 -17.46 -5.10
C ALA A 63 -0.54 -17.28 -5.22
N ALA A 64 -0.05 -16.13 -4.76
CA ALA A 64 1.38 -15.85 -4.73
C ALA A 64 2.10 -16.77 -3.72
N PRO A 65 3.43 -16.93 -3.83
CA PRO A 65 4.21 -17.70 -2.86
C PRO A 65 4.01 -17.19 -1.42
N PRO A 66 4.03 -18.05 -0.39
CA PRO A 66 3.77 -17.64 1.00
C PRO A 66 4.62 -16.46 1.49
N THR A 67 5.89 -16.41 1.11
CA THR A 67 6.78 -15.30 1.47
C THR A 67 6.35 -13.98 0.84
N THR A 68 5.82 -14.01 -0.38
CA THR A 68 5.31 -12.83 -1.10
C THR A 68 4.03 -12.31 -0.43
N LEU A 69 3.14 -13.22 -0.02
CA LEU A 69 1.92 -12.88 0.73
C LEU A 69 2.26 -12.20 2.07
N LEU A 70 3.20 -12.76 2.83
CA LEU A 70 3.66 -12.17 4.11
C LEU A 70 4.24 -10.76 3.92
N MET A 71 5.02 -10.55 2.85
CA MET A 71 5.52 -9.20 2.53
C MET A 71 4.36 -8.26 2.16
N GLY A 72 3.38 -8.74 1.40
CA GLY A 72 2.16 -7.99 1.09
C GLY A 72 1.42 -7.56 2.35
N ASP A 73 1.21 -8.47 3.29
CA ASP A 73 0.57 -8.20 4.58
C ASP A 73 1.34 -7.17 5.40
N LEU A 74 2.67 -7.27 5.45
CA LEU A 74 3.52 -6.31 6.15
C LEU A 74 3.41 -4.91 5.55
N CYS A 75 3.42 -4.79 4.22
CA CYS A 75 3.24 -3.53 3.52
C CYS A 75 1.86 -2.92 3.84
N LEU A 76 0.79 -3.72 3.77
CA LEU A 76 -0.57 -3.27 4.07
C LEU A 76 -0.70 -2.83 5.54
N ALA A 77 -0.16 -3.60 6.48
CA ALA A 77 -0.18 -3.27 7.90
C ALA A 77 0.58 -1.97 8.19
N ARG A 78 1.78 -1.81 7.59
CA ARG A 78 2.60 -0.61 7.78
C ARG A 78 1.97 0.62 7.14
N GLY A 79 1.43 0.50 5.93
CA GLY A 79 0.70 1.57 5.25
C GLY A 79 -0.54 1.99 6.05
N SER A 80 -1.32 1.03 6.54
CA SER A 80 -2.51 1.29 7.36
C SER A 80 -2.14 2.02 8.65
N ARG A 81 -1.04 1.65 9.31
CA ARG A 81 -0.57 2.36 10.52
C ARG A 81 -0.18 3.81 10.22
N LEU A 82 0.54 4.05 9.12
CA LEU A 82 0.92 5.41 8.72
C LEU A 82 -0.31 6.28 8.42
N LEU A 83 -1.34 5.73 7.78
CA LEU A 83 -2.62 6.43 7.57
C LEU A 83 -3.32 6.72 8.90
N ALA A 84 -3.40 5.74 9.81
CA ALA A 84 -4.04 5.92 11.11
C ALA A 84 -3.40 7.04 11.93
N ASP A 85 -2.06 7.15 11.87
CA ASP A 85 -1.29 8.12 12.66
C ASP A 85 -1.25 9.52 12.01
N ASN A 86 -1.44 9.66 10.69
CA ASN A 86 -1.15 10.91 9.98
C ASN A 86 -2.25 11.40 9.01
N ALA A 87 -3.24 10.58 8.68
CA ALA A 87 -4.29 10.92 7.72
C ALA A 87 -5.59 11.31 8.44
N PRO A 88 -6.37 12.27 7.91
CA PRO A 88 -7.74 12.48 8.34
C PRO A 88 -8.60 11.23 8.20
N LEU A 89 -9.63 11.08 9.04
CA LEU A 89 -10.54 9.92 9.03
C LEU A 89 -11.16 9.66 7.65
N ALA A 90 -11.56 10.72 6.93
CA ALA A 90 -12.13 10.62 5.59
C ALA A 90 -11.19 9.88 4.60
N VAL A 91 -9.89 10.19 4.66
CA VAL A 91 -8.86 9.53 3.86
C VAL A 91 -8.71 8.07 4.29
N GLN A 92 -8.65 7.79 5.60
CA GLN A 92 -8.55 6.42 6.10
C GLN A 92 -9.71 5.54 5.60
N VAL A 93 -10.95 6.05 5.69
CA VAL A 93 -12.15 5.37 5.19
C VAL A 93 -12.10 5.20 3.67
N ALA A 94 -11.67 6.21 2.93
CA ALA A 94 -11.55 6.13 1.48
C ALA A 94 -10.51 5.10 1.02
N PHE A 95 -9.41 4.93 1.76
CA PHE A 95 -8.43 3.86 1.52
C PHE A 95 -9.02 2.48 1.81
N ALA A 96 -9.72 2.32 2.93
CA ALA A 96 -10.37 1.06 3.27
C ALA A 96 -11.39 0.63 2.19
N ARG A 97 -12.22 1.56 1.71
CA ARG A 97 -13.18 1.32 0.62
C ARG A 97 -12.50 0.97 -0.70
N ALA A 98 -11.37 1.60 -1.03
CA ALA A 98 -10.61 1.26 -2.23
C ALA A 98 -10.10 -0.18 -2.17
N ILE A 99 -9.54 -0.61 -1.04
CA ILE A 99 -9.06 -1.98 -0.86
C ILE A 99 -10.22 -2.99 -0.87
N GLU A 100 -11.34 -2.66 -0.23
CA GLU A 100 -12.56 -3.46 -0.27
C GLU A 100 -13.05 -3.67 -1.71
N SER A 101 -13.11 -2.60 -2.51
CA SER A 101 -13.53 -2.66 -3.91
C SER A 101 -12.62 -3.55 -4.75
N ILE A 102 -11.30 -3.43 -4.59
CA ILE A 102 -10.33 -4.29 -5.30
C ILE A 102 -10.50 -5.75 -4.88
N SER A 103 -10.64 -6.00 -3.58
CA SER A 103 -10.78 -7.35 -3.02
C SER A 103 -12.09 -8.01 -3.45
N SER A 104 -13.19 -7.25 -3.45
CA SER A 104 -14.50 -7.70 -3.91
C SER A 104 -14.51 -8.02 -5.40
N ALA A 105 -13.88 -7.18 -6.21
CA ALA A 105 -13.78 -7.41 -7.66
C ALA A 105 -12.98 -8.69 -7.95
N ALA A 106 -11.86 -8.88 -7.25
CA ALA A 106 -11.04 -10.08 -7.33
C ALA A 106 -11.79 -11.35 -6.90
N ALA A 107 -12.55 -11.29 -5.80
CA ALA A 107 -13.35 -12.42 -5.31
C ALA A 107 -14.51 -12.77 -6.26
N SER A 108 -15.01 -11.80 -7.03
CA SER A 108 -16.10 -11.97 -7.98
C SER A 108 -15.63 -12.31 -9.39
N GLU A 109 -14.32 -12.53 -9.61
CA GLU A 109 -13.70 -12.75 -10.92
C GLU A 109 -13.99 -11.62 -11.94
N THR A 110 -14.29 -10.43 -11.44
CA THR A 110 -14.54 -9.23 -12.25
C THR A 110 -13.27 -8.40 -12.42
N PRO A 111 -13.13 -7.63 -13.51
CA PRO A 111 -11.98 -6.76 -13.69
C PRO A 111 -11.85 -5.78 -12.50
N ALA A 112 -10.76 -5.90 -11.74
CA ALA A 112 -10.50 -5.01 -10.63
C ALA A 112 -10.18 -3.60 -11.14
N PRO A 113 -10.71 -2.55 -10.49
CA PRO A 113 -10.32 -1.18 -10.80
C PRO A 113 -8.80 -0.98 -10.57
N PRO A 114 -8.15 -0.12 -11.38
CA PRO A 114 -6.72 0.11 -11.23
C PRO A 114 -6.41 0.72 -9.86
N THR A 115 -5.53 0.06 -9.10
CA THR A 115 -5.23 0.43 -7.71
C THR A 115 -4.74 1.85 -7.58
N ARG A 116 -3.80 2.28 -8.43
CA ARG A 116 -3.17 3.59 -8.29
C ARG A 116 -4.15 4.77 -8.38
N PRO A 117 -4.98 4.88 -9.43
CA PRO A 117 -6.02 5.91 -9.51
C PRO A 117 -6.97 5.93 -8.31
N LEU A 118 -7.37 4.75 -7.79
CA LEU A 118 -8.23 4.68 -6.61
C LEU A 118 -7.55 5.27 -5.39
N LEU A 119 -6.30 4.90 -5.11
CA LEU A 119 -5.57 5.43 -3.95
C LEU A 119 -5.30 6.94 -4.08
N GLN A 120 -5.05 7.43 -5.31
CA GLN A 120 -4.92 8.87 -5.57
C GLN A 120 -6.23 9.60 -5.28
N GLN A 121 -7.38 9.03 -5.67
CA GLN A 121 -8.69 9.56 -5.33
C GLN A 121 -8.92 9.55 -3.81
N SER A 122 -8.52 8.50 -3.11
CA SER A 122 -8.64 8.40 -1.65
C SER A 122 -7.82 9.49 -0.92
N LEU A 123 -6.68 9.91 -1.45
CA LEU A 123 -5.90 11.04 -0.93
C LEU A 123 -6.59 12.41 -1.15
N GLY A 124 -7.45 12.51 -2.15
CA GLY A 124 -8.28 13.68 -2.42
C GLY A 124 -9.61 13.71 -1.64
N ALA A 125 -9.91 12.68 -0.85
CA ALA A 125 -11.15 12.59 -0.09
C ALA A 125 -11.24 13.76 0.90
N THR A 126 -12.17 14.67 0.64
CA THR A 126 -12.40 15.88 1.43
C THR A 126 -13.76 15.77 2.10
N ARG A 127 -13.71 15.59 3.43
CA ARG A 127 -14.82 15.41 4.39
C ARG A 127 -15.46 14.03 4.43
#